data_AF-A0A5S3TLS5-F1
#
_entry.id   AF-A0A5S3TLS5-F1
#
_cell.length_a   1.000
_cell.length_b   1.000
_cell.length_c   1.000
_cell.angle_alpha   90.00
_cell.angle_beta   90.00
_cell.angle_gamma   90.00
#
_symmetry.space_group_name_H-M   'P 1'
#
loop_
_entity.id
_entity.type
_entity.pdbx_description
1 polymer ?
#
loop_
_entity_poly.entity_id
_entity_poly.type
_entity_poly.pdbx_seq_one_letter_code
_entity_poly.pdbx_strand_id
1 'polypeptide(L)' 'MGSFARHHGKIRECFVEFRGSELTTKEIKSIIKLKMPSFDERWIHPSDHCINHTCIGACECAKTDSAIFERIKRGLYKVI' A
#
# COMPACT_ATOMS: atom_id res chain seq x y z
N MET A 1 0.66 8.12 18.91
CA MET A 1 -0.21 7.34 17.99
C MET A 1 -0.14 7.99 16.62
N GLY A 2 0.60 7.39 15.69
CA GLY A 2 0.87 7.98 14.37
C GLY A 2 -0.36 7.97 13.46
N SER A 3 -0.55 9.05 12.71
CA SER A 3 -1.63 9.28 11.73
C SER A 3 -1.78 8.16 10.68
N PHE A 4 -0.77 7.30 10.52
CA PHE A 4 -0.69 6.24 9.52
C PHE A 4 -1.67 5.07 9.75
N ALA A 5 -2.09 4.79 10.99
CA ALA A 5 -2.96 3.65 11.29
C ALA A 5 -4.42 3.84 10.81
N ARG A 6 -4.91 5.07 10.67
CA ARG A 6 -6.35 5.34 10.36
C ARG A 6 -6.78 4.90 8.98
N HIS A 7 -5.85 4.80 8.03
CA HIS A 7 -6.16 4.53 6.64
C HIS A 7 -5.75 3.13 6.19
N HIS A 8 -5.01 2.41 7.04
CA HIS A 8 -4.49 1.08 6.75
C HIS A 8 -5.56 0.09 6.34
N GLY A 9 -6.62 0.01 7.15
CA GLY A 9 -7.73 -0.91 6.91
C GLY A 9 -8.40 -0.63 5.57
N LYS A 10 -8.66 0.65 5.27
CA LYS A 10 -9.29 1.06 4.01
C LYS A 10 -8.44 0.73 2.80
N ILE A 11 -7.11 0.90 2.89
CA ILE A 11 -6.20 0.53 1.81
C ILE A 11 -6.21 -0.99 1.63
N ARG A 12 -6.14 -1.74 2.72
CA ARG A 12 -6.19 -3.21 2.67
C ARG A 12 -7.48 -3.71 2.05
N GLU A 13 -8.62 -3.16 2.46
CA GLU A 13 -9.94 -3.45 1.88
C GLU A 13 -10.00 -3.09 0.39
N CYS A 14 -9.42 -1.95 0.00
CA CYS A 14 -9.36 -1.50 -1.39
C CYS A 14 -8.62 -2.49 -2.31
N PHE A 15 -7.56 -3.13 -1.78
CA PHE A 15 -6.70 -4.06 -2.51
C PHE A 15 -7.01 -5.54 -2.32
N VAL A 16 -7.96 -5.91 -1.46
CA VAL A 16 -8.26 -7.33 -1.16
C VAL A 16 -8.62 -8.15 -2.41
N GLU A 17 -9.35 -7.55 -3.36
CA GLU A 17 -9.75 -8.20 -4.62
C GLU A 17 -8.61 -8.31 -5.64
N PHE A 18 -7.51 -7.58 -5.44
CA PHE A 18 -6.34 -7.62 -6.29
C PHE A 18 -5.24 -8.55 -5.75
N ARG A 19 -5.52 -9.29 -4.66
CA ARG A 19 -4.57 -10.19 -4.02
C ARG A 19 -3.92 -11.14 -5.02
N GLY A 20 -2.59 -11.22 -4.98
CA GLY A 20 -1.77 -12.00 -5.92
C GLY A 20 -1.42 -11.28 -7.22
N SER A 21 -2.10 -10.19 -7.56
CA SER A 21 -1.82 -9.40 -8.77
C SER A 21 -0.57 -8.56 -8.62
N GLU A 22 0.12 -8.34 -9.74
CA GLU A 22 1.21 -7.37 -9.83
C GLU A 22 0.68 -6.05 -10.37
N LEU A 23 0.89 -4.97 -9.62
CA LEU A 23 0.42 -3.64 -9.95
C LEU A 23 1.59 -2.66 -9.92
N THR A 24 1.60 -1.76 -10.90
CA THR A 24 2.52 -0.62 -10.90
C THR A 24 2.09 0.44 -9.90
N THR A 25 3.01 1.33 -9.50
CA THR A 25 2.66 2.50 -8.67
C THR A 25 1.50 3.30 -9.28
N LYS A 26 1.46 3.42 -10.61
CA LYS A 26 0.42 4.17 -11.32
C LYS A 26 -0.95 3.52 -11.16
N GLU A 27 -1.01 2.20 -11.33
CA GLU A 27 -2.27 1.43 -11.17
C GLU A 27 -2.76 1.48 -9.73
N ILE A 28 -1.86 1.29 -8.75
CA ILE A 28 -2.21 1.39 -7.33
C ILE A 28 -2.82 2.76 -7.01
N LYS A 29 -2.20 3.86 -7.46
CA LYS A 29 -2.73 5.21 -7.27
C LYS A 29 -4.08 5.41 -7.96
N SER A 30 -4.25 4.89 -9.19
CA SER A 30 -5.52 4.95 -9.90
C SER A 30 -6.65 4.20 -9.17
N ILE A 31 -6.37 3.00 -8.65
CA ILE A 31 -7.33 2.20 -7.89
C ILE A 31 -7.76 2.92 -6.62
N ILE A 32 -6.81 3.49 -5.88
CA ILE A 32 -7.10 4.28 -4.68
C ILE A 32 -7.94 5.50 -5.03
N LYS A 33 -7.57 6.26 -6.05
CA LYS A 33 -8.33 7.45 -6.48
C LYS A 33 -9.75 7.09 -6.90
N LEU A 34 -9.93 5.94 -7.53
CA LEU A 34 -11.24 5.43 -7.95
C LEU A 34 -12.11 5.00 -6.75
N LYS A 35 -11.54 4.21 -5.84
CA LYS A 35 -12.28 3.61 -4.71
C LYS A 35 -12.38 4.51 -3.48
N MET A 36 -11.48 5.48 -3.37
CA MET A 36 -11.37 6.40 -2.25
C MET A 36 -11.13 7.83 -2.76
N PRO A 37 -12.09 8.46 -3.46
CA PRO A 37 -11.88 9.75 -4.13
C PRO A 37 -11.53 10.91 -3.19
N SER A 38 -11.91 10.84 -1.91
CA SER A 38 -11.55 11.82 -0.88
C SER A 38 -10.22 11.50 -0.17
N PHE A 39 -9.49 10.48 -0.63
CA PHE A 39 -8.22 10.08 -0.04
C PHE A 39 -7.09 10.95 -0.59
N ASP A 40 -6.32 11.57 0.31
CA ASP A 40 -5.15 12.34 -0.08
C ASP A 40 -4.00 11.38 -0.44
N GLU A 41 -3.73 11.26 -1.75
CA GLU A 41 -2.74 10.36 -2.34
C GLU A 41 -1.31 10.55 -1.80
N ARG A 42 -1.01 11.71 -1.18
CA ARG A 42 0.29 11.97 -0.56
C ARG A 42 0.55 11.09 0.66
N TRP A 43 -0.49 10.47 1.22
CA TRP A 43 -0.39 9.57 2.36
C TRP A 43 -0.28 8.09 1.97
N ILE A 44 -0.27 7.76 0.68
CA ILE A 44 -0.01 6.40 0.21
C ILE A 44 1.20 6.36 -0.71
N HIS A 45 2.25 5.75 -0.19
CA HIS A 45 3.35 5.23 -0.97
C HIS A 45 3.34 3.71 -0.86
N PRO A 46 3.17 2.96 -1.96
CA PRO A 46 3.14 1.49 -1.91
C PRO A 46 4.37 0.91 -1.24
N SER A 47 5.53 1.55 -1.43
CA SER A 47 6.80 1.23 -0.77
C SER A 47 6.73 1.24 0.75
N ASP A 48 5.89 2.10 1.33
CA ASP A 48 5.79 2.27 2.78
C ASP A 48 4.91 1.20 3.41
N HIS A 49 4.23 0.38 2.59
CA HIS A 49 3.40 -0.75 2.98
C HIS A 49 3.96 -2.08 2.45
N CYS A 50 5.24 -2.09 2.02
CA CYS A 50 5.92 -3.26 1.45
C CYS A 50 6.65 -4.09 2.50
N ILE A 51 6.42 -5.41 2.52
CA ILE A 51 7.06 -6.33 3.49
C ILE A 51 8.60 -6.30 3.48
N ASN A 52 9.20 -5.93 2.35
CA ASN A 52 10.65 -5.96 2.11
C ASN A 52 11.30 -4.57 2.06
N HIS A 53 10.62 -3.52 2.53
CA HIS A 53 11.17 -2.17 2.53
C HIS A 53 11.33 -1.62 3.96
N THR A 54 12.56 -1.28 4.32
CA THR A 54 12.94 -0.91 5.70
C THR A 54 13.36 0.56 5.83
N CYS A 55 12.60 1.48 5.22
CA CYS A 55 12.87 2.92 5.41
C CYS A 55 12.56 3.37 6.84
N ILE A 56 13.27 4.40 7.31
CA ILE A 56 13.18 4.98 8.67
C ILE A 56 11.77 5.50 9.01
N GLY A 57 10.86 5.62 8.03
CA GLY A 57 9.45 6.00 8.20
C GLY A 57 8.43 5.03 7.59
N ALA A 58 8.81 3.77 7.32
CA ALA A 58 7.87 2.78 6.77
C ALA A 58 6.73 2.49 7.76
N CYS A 59 5.54 2.17 7.24
CA CYS A 59 4.39 1.84 8.06
C CYS A 59 4.67 0.61 8.93
N GLU A 60 4.05 0.54 10.11
CA GLU A 60 4.19 -0.62 11.01
C GLU A 60 3.82 -1.94 10.32
N CYS A 61 2.91 -1.91 9.33
CA CYS A 61 2.58 -3.13 8.59
C CYS A 61 3.69 -3.64 7.68
N ALA A 62 4.62 -2.77 7.27
CA ALA A 62 5.60 -3.03 6.21
C ALA A 62 6.62 -4.09 6.59
N LYS A 63 6.58 -4.64 7.80
CA LYS A 63 7.47 -5.72 8.25
C LYS A 63 6.70 -6.85 8.92
N THR A 64 5.41 -6.96 8.64
CA THR A 64 4.49 -7.92 9.28
C THR A 64 3.63 -8.60 8.24
N ASP A 65 2.89 -9.64 8.64
CA ASP A 65 1.86 -10.29 7.83
C ASP A 65 0.68 -9.37 7.46
N SER A 66 0.68 -8.13 7.95
CA SER A 66 -0.27 -7.08 7.55
C SER A 66 0.23 -6.18 6.42
N ALA A 67 1.39 -6.48 5.84
CA ALA A 67 1.86 -5.81 4.63
C ALA A 67 0.83 -5.98 3.51
N ILE A 68 0.56 -4.90 2.80
CA ILE A 68 -0.42 -4.88 1.69
C ILE A 68 0.27 -5.22 0.39
N PHE A 69 1.55 -4.87 0.29
CA PHE A 69 2.34 -5.04 -0.92
C PHE A 69 3.64 -5.80 -0.63
N GLU A 70 4.14 -6.46 -1.65
CA GLU A 70 5.50 -6.97 -1.73
C GLU A 70 6.17 -6.27 -2.91
N ARG A 71 7.32 -5.62 -2.70
CA ARG A 71 8.02 -4.96 -3.81
C ARG A 71 8.74 -6.01 -4.64
N ILE A 72 8.36 -6.17 -5.90
CA ILE A 72 9.10 -7.01 -6.85
C ILE A 72 10.30 -6.24 -7.38
N LYS A 73 10.06 -5.02 -7.89
CA LYS A 73 11.10 -4.09 -8.36
C LYS A 73 10.66 -2.65 -8.17
N ARG A 74 11.52 -1.68 -8.48
CA ARG A 74 11.15 -0.26 -8.35
C ARG A 74 9.92 0.05 -9.21
N GLY A 75 8.83 0.44 -8.57
CA GLY A 75 7.58 0.83 -9.23
C GLY A 75 6.64 -0.32 -9.60
N LEU A 76 6.96 -1.57 -9.21
CA LEU A 76 6.11 -2.75 -9.41
C LEU A 76 6.00 -3.54 -8.10
N TYR A 77 4.76 -3.85 -7.73
CA TYR A 77 4.42 -4.44 -6.45
C TYR A 77 3.41 -5.56 -6.61
N LYS A 78 3.56 -6.63 -5.85
CA LYS A 78 2.56 -7.69 -5.72
C LYS A 78 1.64 -7.36 -4.55
N VAL A 79 0.33 -7.55 -4.71
CA VAL A 79 -0.61 -7.45 -3.58
C VAL A 79 -0.60 -8.78 -2.81
N ILE A 80 -0.42 -8.73 -1.49
CA ILE A 80 -0.31 -9.93 -0.62
C ILE A 80 -1.54 -10.22 0.21
#